data_AF-A0A3D9BTT1-F1
#
_entry.id   AF-A0A3D9BTT1-F1
#
_cell.length_a   1.000
_cell.length_b   1.000
_cell.length_c   1.000
_cell.angle_alpha   90.00
_cell.angle_beta   90.00
_cell.angle_gamma   90.00
#
_symmetry.space_group_name_H-M   'P 1'
#
loop_
_entity.id
_entity.type
_entity.pdbx_description
1 polymer ?
#
loop_
_entity_poly.entity_id
_entity_poly.type
_entity_poly.pdbx_seq_one_letter_code
_entity_poly.pdbx_strand_id
1 'polypeptide(L)' 'MNKKLKQISENPDSGIQTNIENIRAILVENYYIHYSIKPETIRILRIWDARQNPEHFTL' A
#
# COMPACT_ATOMS: atom_id res chain seq x y z
N MET A 1 -0.27 1.07 12.72
CA MET A 1 0.33 0.15 11.72
C MET A 1 -0.24 -1.28 11.74
N ASN A 2 0.00 -2.11 12.78
CA ASN A 2 -0.35 -3.55 12.79
C ASN A 2 -1.82 -3.87 12.48
N LYS A 3 -2.77 -3.10 13.02
CA LYS A 3 -4.21 -3.27 12.73
C LYS A 3 -4.52 -3.12 11.25
N LYS A 4 -3.85 -2.20 10.54
CA LYS A 4 -4.05 -2.03 9.11
C LYS A 4 -3.42 -3.17 8.30
N LEU A 5 -2.23 -3.63 8.67
CA LEU A 5 -1.62 -4.78 8.01
C LEU A 5 -2.52 -6.03 8.11
N LYS A 6 -3.16 -6.25 9.26
CA LYS A 6 -4.17 -7.31 9.42
C LYS A 6 -5.36 -7.10 8.47
N GLN A 7 -5.90 -5.89 8.38
CA GLN A 7 -6.97 -5.56 7.44
C GLN A 7 -6.57 -5.82 5.98
N ILE A 8 -5.34 -5.47 5.59
CA ILE A 8 -4.81 -5.76 4.24
C ILE A 8 -4.74 -7.27 4.02
N SER A 9 -4.31 -8.06 5.00
CA SER A 9 -4.27 -9.52 4.87
C SER A 9 -5.64 -10.18 4.74
N GLU A 10 -6.67 -9.62 5.38
CA GLU A 10 -8.04 -10.15 5.34
C GLU A 10 -8.82 -9.66 4.11
N ASN A 11 -8.55 -8.45 3.64
CA ASN A 11 -9.16 -7.86 2.46
C ASN A 11 -8.09 -7.07 1.66
N PRO A 12 -7.33 -7.77 0.78
CA PRO A 12 -6.26 -7.16 0.01
C PRO A 12 -6.75 -6.05 -0.92
N ASP A 13 -8.01 -6.12 -1.36
CA ASP A 13 -8.62 -5.14 -2.26
C ASP A 13 -9.09 -3.85 -1.57
N SER A 14 -8.86 -3.71 -0.26
CA SER A 14 -9.26 -2.52 0.51
C SER A 14 -8.43 -1.26 0.22
N GLY A 15 -7.26 -1.39 -0.39
CA GLY A 15 -6.42 -0.26 -0.82
C GLY A 15 -6.89 0.35 -2.15
N ILE A 16 -6.48 1.57 -2.43
CA ILE A 16 -6.74 2.25 -3.71
C ILE A 16 -5.89 1.59 -4.79
N GLN A 17 -6.52 1.19 -5.90
CA GLN A 17 -5.82 0.66 -7.06
C GLN A 17 -4.94 1.75 -7.68
N THR A 18 -3.66 1.45 -7.87
CA THR A 18 -2.74 2.36 -8.58
C THR A 18 -2.90 2.19 -10.10
N ASN A 19 -2.18 3.01 -10.87
CA ASN A 19 -2.06 2.84 -12.32
C ASN A 19 -1.30 1.56 -12.73
N ILE A 20 -0.68 0.85 -11.77
CA ILE A 20 0.00 -0.43 -12.01
C ILE A 20 -0.91 -1.56 -11.53
N GLU A 21 -1.16 -2.52 -12.42
CA GLU A 21 -2.02 -3.68 -12.14
C GLU A 21 -1.55 -4.44 -10.89
N ASN A 22 -2.51 -4.91 -10.08
CA ASN A 22 -2.26 -5.66 -8.85
C ASN A 22 -1.47 -4.91 -7.76
N ILE A 23 -1.14 -3.63 -7.97
CA ILE A 23 -0.54 -2.76 -6.97
C ILE A 23 -1.60 -1.83 -6.40
N ARG A 24 -1.69 -1.84 -5.06
CA ARG A 24 -2.59 -1.00 -4.29
C ARG A 24 -1.83 -0.17 -3.27
N ALA A 25 -2.43 0.96 -2.89
CA ALA A 25 -1.92 1.85 -1.87
C ALA A 25 -2.97 2.07 -0.78
N ILE A 26 -2.56 2.12 0.48
CA ILE A 26 -3.46 2.47 1.59
C ILE A 26 -2.79 3.47 2.53
N LEU A 27 -3.52 4.52 2.89
CA LEU A 27 -3.05 5.51 3.86
C LEU A 27 -3.26 4.99 5.29
N VAL A 28 -2.19 5.04 6.08
CA VAL A 28 -2.18 4.72 7.50
C VAL A 28 -1.54 5.89 8.23
N GLU A 29 -2.36 6.67 8.92
CA GLU A 29 -1.93 7.94 9.51
C GLU A 29 -1.31 8.83 8.42
N ASN A 30 0.01 9.06 8.47
CA ASN A 30 0.74 9.86 7.49
C ASN A 30 1.54 9.02 6.48
N TYR A 31 1.31 7.70 6.39
CA TYR A 31 2.11 6.83 5.55
C TYR A 31 1.26 6.07 4.52
N TYR A 32 1.64 6.14 3.25
CA TYR A 32 1.13 5.23 2.23
C TYR A 32 1.90 3.91 2.27
N ILE A 33 1.17 2.82 2.42
CA ILE A 33 1.70 1.47 2.24
C ILE A 33 1.32 1.03 0.83
N HIS A 34 2.31 0.90 -0.03
CA HIS A 34 2.17 0.31 -1.36
C HIS A 34 2.44 -1.18 -1.27
N TYR A 35 1.55 -1.99 -1.82
CA TYR A 35 1.67 -3.44 -1.79
C TYR A 35 1.15 -4.06 -3.08
N SER A 36 1.69 -5.22 -3.46
CA SER A 36 1.17 -6.03 -4.55
C SER A 36 0.40 -7.23 -4.03
N ILE A 37 -0.69 -7.56 -4.72
CA ILE A 37 -1.48 -8.76 -4.50
C ILE A 37 -0.94 -9.86 -5.42
N LYS A 38 -0.56 -10.99 -4.84
CA LYS A 38 -0.19 -12.22 -5.55
C LYS A 38 -1.14 -13.34 -5.13
N PRO A 39 -1.22 -14.46 -5.87
CA PRO A 39 -2.18 -15.54 -5.59
C PRO A 39 -2.14 -16.05 -4.14
N GLU A 40 -0.97 -16.14 -3.52
CA GLU A 40 -0.80 -16.71 -2.17
C GLU A 40 -0.27 -15.70 -1.14
N THR A 41 0.14 -14.51 -1.58
CA THR A 41 0.86 -13.57 -0.72
C THR A 41 0.53 -12.13 -1.06
N ILE A 42 0.71 -11.27 -0.07
CA ILE A 42 0.72 -9.83 -0.24
C ILE A 42 2.15 -9.37 0.02
N ARG A 43 2.75 -8.68 -0.95
CA ARG A 43 4.11 -8.16 -0.81
C ARG A 43 4.05 -6.65 -0.59
N ILE A 44 4.53 -6.20 0.56
CA ILE A 44 4.77 -4.77 0.79
C ILE A 44 5.92 -4.34 -0.12
N LEU A 45 5.68 -3.33 -0.94
CA LEU A 45 6.64 -2.77 -1.88
C LEU A 45 7.36 -1.57 -1.26
N ARG A 46 6.59 -0.64 -0.71
CA ARG A 46 7.12 0.62 -0.16
C ARG A 46 6.22 1.18 0.93
N ILE A 47 6.83 1.75 1.96
CA ILE A 47 6.17 2.63 2.92
C ILE A 47 6.65 4.05 2.63
N TRP A 48 5.74 4.92 2.24
CA TRP A 48 6.03 6.30 1.85
C TRP A 48 5.42 7.27 2.85
N ASP A 49 6.18 8.25 3.31
CA ASP A 49 5.66 9.33 4.15
C ASP A 49 4.91 10.34 3.29
N ALA A 50 3.59 10.39 3.44
CA ALA A 50 2.68 11.24 2.67
C ALA A 50 2.89 12.75 2.93
N ARG A 51 3.71 13.12 3.91
CA ARG A 51 4.09 14.52 4.17
C ARG A 51 5.26 14.98 3.30
N GLN A 52 5.95 14.07 2.63
CA GLN A 52 7.04 14.39 1.70
C GLN A 52 6.48 14.96 0.39
N ASN A 53 7.31 15.71 -0.35
CA ASN A 53 6.95 16.21 -1.66
C ASN A 53 6.61 15.03 -2.60
N PRO A 54 5.39 14.93 -3.15
CA PRO A 54 4.99 13.83 -4.02
C PRO A 54 5.81 13.73 -5.30
N GLU A 55 6.44 14.82 -5.77
CA GLU A 55 7.34 14.81 -6.93
C GLU A 55 8.59 13.94 -6.72
N HIS A 56 8.93 13.61 -5.47
CA HIS A 56 10.04 12.71 -5.14
C HIS A 56 9.59 11.25 -4.96
N PHE A 57 8.29 10.97 -5.08
CA PHE A 57 7.77 9.62 -4.95
C PHE A 57 8.09 8.79 -6.19
N THR A 58 8.58 7.57 -5.95
CA THR A 58 8.80 6.55 -6.98
C THR A 58 8.29 5.21 -6.48
N LEU A 59 7.83 4.34 -7.37
CA LEU A 59 7.39 2.99 -7.00
C LEU A 59 8.13 1.93 -7.80
#